data_AF-A0A482W6R6-F1
#
_entry.id   AF-A0A482W6R6-F1
#
_cell.length_a   1.000
_cell.length_b   1.000
_cell.length_c   1.000
_cell.angle_alpha   90.00
_cell.angle_beta   90.00
_cell.angle_gamma   90.00
#
_symmetry.space_group_name_H-M   'P 1'
#
loop_
_entity.id
_entity.type
_entity.pdbx_description
1 polymer ?
#
loop_
_entity_poly.entity_id
_entity_poly.type
_entity_poly.pdbx_seq_one_letter_code
_entity_poly.pdbx_strand_id
1 'polypeptide(L)'
;MCKYEDDQRTKLSPVNFLDFQLCRLASPVYDLSYFLLCCLPEEDVQNFDDIIKVYYKRFTSFLRELGSDPNKIFPFEELMN
;
A
#
# COMPACT_ATOMS: atom_id res chain seq x y z
N MET A 1 14.27 3.84 0.57
CA MET A 1 14.74 4.98 1.38
C MET A 1 13.79 6.15 1.17
N CYS A 2 13.03 6.52 2.19
CA CYS A 2 12.12 7.66 2.16
C CYS A 2 12.89 8.95 2.43
N LYS A 3 12.76 9.95 1.56
CA LYS A 3 13.33 11.28 1.79
C LYS A 3 12.33 12.13 2.55
N TYR A 4 12.79 12.79 3.61
CA TYR A 4 12.00 13.73 4.39
C TYR A 4 12.46 15.15 4.08
N GLU A 5 11.55 16.11 4.12
CA GLU A 5 11.85 17.53 3.92
C GLU A 5 12.51 18.16 5.16
N ASP A 6 12.30 17.55 6.32
CA ASP A 6 12.82 18.00 7.61
C ASP A 6 13.64 16.91 8.31
N ASP A 7 14.54 17.34 9.20
CA ASP A 7 15.40 16.44 9.99
C ASP A 7 14.60 15.62 11.03
N GLN A 8 13.41 16.07 11.40
CA GLN A 8 12.52 15.42 12.37
C GLN A 8 11.68 14.28 11.75
N ARG A 9 11.80 14.05 10.44
CA ARG A 9 11.06 13.07 9.63
C ARG A 9 9.54 13.21 9.73
N THR A 10 9.05 14.43 9.91
CA THR A 10 7.60 14.67 10.03
C THR A 10 6.90 14.84 8.69
N LYS A 11 7.63 15.35 7.69
CA LYS A 11 7.10 15.59 6.34
C LYS A 11 7.88 14.80 5.29
N LEU A 12 7.17 13.88 4.64
CA LEU A 12 7.71 13.11 3.52
C LEU A 12 7.82 13.99 2.27
N SER A 13 8.96 13.93 1.58
CA SER A 13 9.11 14.55 0.27
C SER A 13 8.23 13.86 -0.77
N PRO A 14 7.82 14.54 -1.86
CA PRO A 14 7.09 13.91 -2.94
C PRO A 14 7.81 12.65 -3.47
N VAL A 15 7.05 11.57 -3.60
CA VAL A 15 7.52 10.29 -4.15
C VAL A 15 7.02 10.10 -5.57
N ASN A 16 7.87 9.53 -6.42
CA ASN A 16 7.54 9.19 -7.80
C ASN A 16 7.74 7.69 -8.03
N PHE A 17 6.82 7.06 -8.77
CA PHE A 17 7.01 5.69 -9.23
C PHE A 17 8.00 5.66 -10.39
N LEU A 18 8.88 4.65 -10.37
CA LEU A 18 9.89 4.39 -11.39
C LEU A 18 9.82 2.90 -11.78
N ASP A 19 10.53 2.52 -12.85
CA ASP A 19 10.73 1.12 -13.27
C ASP A 19 9.45 0.30 -13.47
N PHE A 20 8.65 0.69 -14.46
CA PHE A 20 7.36 0.06 -14.82
C PHE A 20 7.48 -1.32 -15.51
N GLN A 21 8.66 -1.94 -15.50
CA GLN A 21 8.96 -3.18 -16.22
C GLN A 21 8.15 -4.41 -15.75
N LEU A 22 7.59 -4.36 -14.53
CA LEU A 22 6.73 -5.42 -13.96
C LEU A 22 5.25 -5.00 -13.85
N CYS A 23 4.89 -3.79 -14.29
CA CYS A 23 3.53 -3.29 -14.20
C CYS A 23 2.60 -4.10 -15.11
N ARG A 24 1.52 -4.60 -14.53
CA ARG A 24 0.51 -5.41 -15.22
C ARG A 24 -0.83 -5.28 -14.52
N LEU A 25 -1.91 -5.58 -15.24
CA LEU A 25 -3.23 -5.69 -14.64
C LEU A 25 -3.31 -7.02 -13.87
N ALA A 26 -3.30 -6.95 -12.55
CA ALA A 26 -3.35 -8.11 -11.67
C ALA A 26 -4.01 -7.74 -10.34
N SER A 27 -4.09 -8.71 -9.42
CA SER A 27 -4.56 -8.45 -8.06
C SER A 27 -3.68 -7.39 -7.37
N PRO A 28 -4.27 -6.38 -6.70
CA PRO A 28 -3.52 -5.38 -5.93
C PRO A 28 -2.61 -5.98 -4.85
N VAL A 29 -2.92 -7.20 -4.40
CA VAL A 29 -2.11 -7.92 -3.40
C VAL A 29 -0.68 -8.19 -3.91
N TYR A 30 -0.46 -8.33 -5.22
CA TYR A 30 0.89 -8.56 -5.74
C TYR A 30 1.83 -7.39 -5.44
N ASP A 31 1.37 -6.17 -5.65
CA ASP A 31 2.16 -4.97 -5.37
C ASP A 31 2.36 -4.80 -3.86
N LEU A 32 1.32 -5.06 -3.06
CA LEU A 32 1.38 -4.98 -1.60
C LEU A 32 2.36 -6.01 -1.02
N SER A 33 2.24 -7.28 -1.40
CA SER A 33 3.14 -8.35 -0.94
C SER A 33 4.57 -8.10 -1.35
N TYR A 34 4.80 -7.65 -2.60
CA TYR A 34 6.14 -7.30 -3.05
C TYR A 34 6.73 -6.16 -2.21
N PHE A 35 5.98 -5.09 -1.99
CA PHE A 35 6.43 -3.96 -1.18
C PHE A 35 6.75 -4.40 0.26
N LEU A 36 5.86 -5.14 0.92
CA LEU A 36 6.06 -5.56 2.31
C LEU A 36 7.25 -6.52 2.44
N LEU A 37 7.38 -7.51 1.56
CA LEU A 37 8.51 -8.45 1.62
C LEU A 37 9.86 -7.77 1.33
N CYS A 38 9.89 -6.77 0.45
CA CYS A 38 11.13 -6.10 0.08
C CYS A 38 11.49 -4.91 0.99
N CYS A 39 10.52 -4.30 1.67
CA CYS A 39 10.72 -3.01 2.34
C CYS A 39 10.27 -2.95 3.80
N LEU A 40 9.51 -3.94 4.31
CA LEU A 40 9.07 -3.93 5.72
C LEU A 40 10.25 -4.34 6.63
N PRO A 41 10.67 -3.47 7.56
CA PRO A 41 11.66 -3.85 8.57
C PRO A 41 11.13 -4.95 9.48
N GLU A 42 12.00 -5.85 9.93
CA GLU A 42 11.63 -6.94 10.85
C GLU A 42 10.99 -6.40 12.14
N GLU A 43 11.51 -5.27 12.64
CA GLU A 43 10.98 -4.56 13.81
C GLU A 43 9.59 -3.98 13.64
N ASP A 44 9.02 -3.96 12.43
CA ASP A 44 7.66 -3.46 12.15
C ASP A 44 6.67 -4.59 11.85
N VAL A 45 7.12 -5.85 11.82
CA VAL A 45 6.27 -7.00 11.51
C VAL A 45 5.13 -7.15 12.51
N GLN A 46 5.31 -6.78 13.79
CA GLN A 46 4.20 -6.82 14.75
C GLN A 46 3.07 -5.82 14.43
N ASN A 47 3.34 -4.83 13.59
CA ASN A 47 2.36 -3.82 13.15
C ASN A 47 1.71 -4.18 11.80
N PHE A 48 1.91 -5.39 11.30
CA PHE A 48 1.48 -5.82 9.97
C PHE A 48 0.00 -5.54 9.70
N ASP A 49 -0.90 -5.96 10.60
CA ASP A 49 -2.35 -5.77 10.43
C ASP A 49 -2.73 -4.29 10.31
N ASP A 50 -2.06 -3.40 11.05
CA ASP A 50 -2.33 -1.97 10.99
C ASP A 50 -1.80 -1.35 9.69
N ILE A 51 -0.67 -1.82 9.19
CA ILE A 51 -0.14 -1.43 7.88
C ILE A 51 -1.12 -1.85 6.77
N ILE A 52 -1.65 -3.08 6.81
CA ILE A 52 -2.63 -3.58 5.85
C ILE A 52 -3.93 -2.76 5.90
N LYS A 53 -4.43 -2.43 7.10
CA LYS A 53 -5.61 -1.57 7.26
C LYS A 53 -5.39 -0.17 6.68
N VAL A 54 -4.22 0.43 6.87
CA VAL A 54 -3.88 1.74 6.30
C VAL A 54 -3.88 1.69 4.78
N TYR A 55 -3.26 0.66 4.19
CA TYR A 55 -3.28 0.44 2.74
C TYR A 55 -4.73 0.30 2.24
N TYR A 56 -5.50 -0.62 2.83
CA TYR A 56 -6.86 -0.92 2.39
C TYR A 56 -7.78 0.31 2.48
N LYS A 57 -7.64 1.12 3.54
CA LYS A 57 -8.39 2.39 3.67
C LYS A 57 -8.11 3.33 2.50
N ARG A 58 -6.85 3.50 2.09
CA ARG A 58 -6.49 4.38 0.97
C ARG A 58 -6.90 3.79 -0.37
N PHE A 59 -6.67 2.50 -0.58
CA PHE A 59 -7.08 1.77 -1.78
C PHE A 59 -8.58 1.86 -2.03
N THR A 60 -9.40 1.58 -1.01
CA THR A 60 -10.86 1.63 -1.15
C THR A 60 -11.39 3.07 -1.29
N SER A 61 -10.72 4.08 -0.73
CA SER A 61 -11.05 5.50 -1.01
C SER A 61 -10.89 5.79 -2.50
N PHE A 62 -9.73 5.42 -3.05
CA PHE A 62 -9.40 5.64 -4.46
C PHE A 62 -10.36 4.87 -5.40
N LEU A 63 -10.71 3.62 -5.08
CA LEU A 63 -11.69 2.86 -5.86
C LEU A 63 -13.08 3.53 -5.91
N ARG A 64 -13.51 4.14 -4.80
CA ARG A 64 -14.78 4.89 -4.75
C ARG A 64 -14.71 6.14 -5.62
N GLU A 65 -13.57 6.84 -5.61
CA GLU A 65 -13.34 8.00 -6.49
C GLU A 65 -13.39 7.61 -7.98
N LEU A 66 -12.97 6.39 -8.32
CA LEU A 66 -13.11 5.82 -9.66
C LEU A 66 -14.52 5.28 -9.97
N GLY A 67 -15.46 5.32 -9.02
CA GLY A 67 -16.85 4.89 -9.19
C GLY A 67 -17.14 3.42 -8.90
N SER A 68 -16.21 2.71 -8.26
CA SER A 68 -16.37 1.30 -7.89
C SER A 68 -16.86 1.13 -6.44
N ASP A 69 -17.54 0.02 -6.15
CA ASP A 69 -17.89 -0.40 -4.79
C ASP A 69 -16.85 -1.41 -4.26
N PRO A 70 -15.86 -0.96 -3.46
CA PRO A 70 -14.75 -1.81 -3.01
C PRO A 70 -15.21 -3.02 -2.19
N ASN A 71 -16.33 -2.92 -1.46
CA ASN A 71 -16.83 -4.02 -0.65
C ASN A 71 -17.37 -5.18 -1.51
N LYS A 72 -17.60 -4.94 -2.81
CA LYS A 72 -18.03 -5.97 -3.77
C LYS A 72 -16.89 -6.54 -4.59
N ILE A 73 -15.94 -5.70 -4.98
CA ILE A 73 -14.87 -6.09 -5.92
C ILE A 73 -13.57 -6.51 -5.23
N PHE A 74 -13.31 -5.99 -4.03
CA PHE A 74 -12.11 -6.30 -3.25
C PHE A 74 -12.42 -6.24 -1.74
N PRO A 75 -13.18 -7.20 -1.18
CA PRO A 75 -13.49 -7.23 0.26
C PRO A 75 -12.22 -7.33 1.13
N PHE A 76 -12.27 -6.78 2.35
CA PHE A 76 -11.13 -6.79 3.25
C PHE A 76 -10.82 -8.20 3.75
N GLU A 77 -11.86 -8.99 3.97
CA GLU A 77 -11.76 -10.36 4.43
C GLU A 77 -11.01 -11.24 3.42
N GLU A 78 -11.21 -11.00 2.12
CA GLU A 78 -10.46 -11.70 1.06
C GLU A 78 -8.97 -11.33 1.03
N LEU A 79 -8.63 -10.10 1.42
CA LEU A 79 -7.23 -9.67 1.55
C LEU A 79 -6.54 -10.31 2.76
N MET A 80 -7.29 -10.63 3.80
CA MET A 80 -6.78 -11.19 5.07
C MET A 80 -6.83 -12.73 5.15
N ASN A 81 -7.34 -13.40 4.13
CA ASN A 81 -7.49 -14.87 4.07
C ASN A 81 -6.20 -15.61 3.73
#